data_AF-A0A928X1G7-F1
#
_entry.id   AF-A0A928X1G7-F1
#
_cell.length_a   1.000
_cell.length_b   1.000
_cell.length_c   1.000
_cell.angle_alpha   90.00
_cell.angle_beta   90.00
_cell.angle_gamma   90.00
#
_symmetry.space_group_name_H-M   'P 1'
#
loop_
_entity.id
_entity.type
_entity.pdbx_description
1 polymer ?
#
loop_
_entity_poly.entity_id
_entity_poly.type
_entity_poly.pdbx_seq_one_letter_code
_entity_poly.pdbx_strand_id
1 'polypeptide(L)'
;MRSIHFYALAVVIAFLLPTTSAFADRSTVVPKQSTPAQRKCEDALASVVGSIQEGRDAQVADISASNLSEVYRGYPSGVELEVTLALDGSAADNVMNSPQLMTNASAQLINGCQGVGLVKFNRYYTDWNESFGLIDGTVSQFSQCVEPVGDRQYLEWGQRYCL
;
A
#
# COMPACT_ATOMS: atom_id res chain seq x y z
N MET A 1 27.87 -53.46 3.34
CA MET A 1 29.29 -53.86 3.46
C MET A 1 30.06 -52.70 4.07
N ARG A 2 30.75 -52.95 5.21
CA ARG A 2 31.74 -52.12 5.97
C ARG A 2 31.20 -50.81 6.56
N SER A 3 31.62 -50.30 7.73
CA SER A 3 32.34 -50.74 8.95
C SER A 3 32.30 -49.46 9.84
N ILE A 4 31.65 -49.41 11.00
CA ILE A 4 32.12 -49.74 12.35
C ILE A 4 33.29 -48.86 12.91
N HIS A 5 32.92 -48.09 13.95
CA HIS A 5 33.64 -47.60 15.14
C HIS A 5 34.68 -46.47 15.03
N PHE A 6 34.57 -45.44 15.91
CA PHE A 6 35.37 -45.34 17.14
C PHE A 6 34.81 -44.27 18.11
N TYR A 7 34.86 -44.60 19.40
CA TYR A 7 34.50 -43.82 20.59
C TYR A 7 35.45 -42.65 20.85
N ALA A 8 34.98 -41.55 21.45
CA ALA A 8 35.81 -40.72 22.33
C ALA A 8 34.99 -39.87 23.32
N LEU A 9 35.04 -40.30 24.58
CA LEU A 9 35.10 -39.56 25.85
C LEU A 9 34.29 -38.26 26.07
N ALA A 10 33.49 -38.36 27.13
CA ALA A 10 32.92 -37.27 27.90
C ALA A 10 33.96 -36.30 28.46
N VAL A 11 33.63 -35.01 28.46
CA VAL A 11 34.08 -34.06 29.48
C VAL A 11 32.85 -33.32 29.97
N VAL A 12 32.39 -33.72 31.16
CA VAL A 12 31.39 -33.00 31.95
C VAL A 12 32.11 -31.81 32.57
N ILE A 13 31.90 -30.61 32.04
CA ILE A 13 32.33 -29.39 32.72
C ILE A 13 31.14 -28.83 33.49
N ALA A 14 31.16 -29.10 34.80
CA ALA A 14 30.27 -28.47 35.76
C ALA A 14 30.71 -27.02 35.97
N PHE A 15 30.12 -26.08 35.23
CA PHE A 15 30.19 -24.67 35.58
C PHE A 15 29.00 -24.31 36.48
N LEU A 16 29.30 -24.15 37.77
CA LEU A 16 28.46 -23.44 38.73
C LEU A 16 28.45 -21.96 38.34
N LEU A 17 27.44 -21.54 37.59
CA LEU A 17 27.19 -20.11 37.35
C LEU A 17 26.17 -19.60 38.36
N PRO A 18 26.43 -18.46 39.03
CA PRO A 18 25.46 -17.82 39.89
C PRO A 18 24.24 -17.41 39.07
N THR A 19 23.06 -17.83 39.53
CA THR A 19 21.75 -17.41 39.03
C THR A 19 21.56 -15.92 39.30
N THR A 20 22.19 -15.08 38.48
CA THR A 20 21.80 -13.69 38.37
C THR A 20 20.45 -13.66 37.66
N SER A 21 19.41 -13.31 38.41
CA SER A 21 18.08 -13.09 37.88
C SER A 21 18.17 -11.87 36.96
N ALA A 22 18.39 -12.11 35.67
CA ALA A 22 18.22 -11.10 34.65
C ALA A 22 16.73 -10.77 34.62
N PHE A 23 16.36 -9.64 35.24
CA PHE A 23 15.08 -9.00 34.99
C PHE A 23 15.05 -8.66 33.50
N ALA A 24 14.40 -9.53 32.73
CA ALA A 24 14.01 -9.23 31.36
C ALA A 24 13.11 -8.01 31.44
N ASP A 25 13.65 -6.85 31.08
CA ASP A 25 12.92 -5.61 30.92
C ASP A 25 11.94 -5.82 29.76
N ARG A 26 10.77 -6.36 30.09
CA ARG A 26 9.70 -6.66 29.16
C ARG A 26 9.06 -5.33 28.83
N SER A 27 9.72 -4.60 27.92
CA SER A 27 9.18 -3.39 27.32
C SER A 27 7.82 -3.74 26.71
N THR A 28 6.76 -3.46 27.46
CA THR A 28 5.39 -3.65 27.03
C THR A 28 5.15 -2.62 25.94
N VAL A 29 5.32 -3.06 24.69
CA VAL A 29 4.77 -2.38 23.52
C VAL A 29 3.26 -2.34 23.74
N VAL A 30 2.76 -1.21 24.26
CA VAL A 30 1.32 -0.98 24.36
C VAL A 30 0.81 -0.89 22.93
N PRO A 31 -0.09 -1.78 22.48
CA PRO A 31 -0.64 -1.69 21.14
C PRO A 31 -1.38 -0.35 21.04
N LYS A 32 -0.87 0.54 20.17
CA LYS A 32 -1.48 1.83 19.89
C LYS A 32 -2.87 1.55 19.30
N GLN A 33 -3.91 1.77 20.11
CA GLN A 33 -5.28 1.58 19.65
C GLN A 33 -5.55 2.50 18.45
N SER A 34 -6.03 1.91 17.35
CA SER A 34 -6.39 2.65 16.14
C SER A 34 -7.43 3.72 16.47
N THR A 35 -7.23 4.94 15.96
CA THR A 35 -8.21 6.01 16.12
C THR A 35 -9.49 5.67 15.35
N PRO A 36 -10.65 6.27 15.68
CA PRO A 36 -11.87 6.08 14.89
C PRO A 36 -11.69 6.40 13.39
N ALA A 37 -10.90 7.42 13.06
CA ALA A 37 -10.58 7.78 11.68
C ALA A 37 -9.73 6.71 10.99
N GLN A 38 -8.75 6.14 11.69
CA GLN A 38 -7.92 5.05 11.16
C GLN A 38 -8.77 3.81 10.86
N ARG A 39 -9.66 3.40 11.77
CA ARG A 39 -10.57 2.27 11.52
C ARG A 39 -11.47 2.49 10.31
N LYS A 40 -12.03 3.69 10.16
CA LYS A 40 -12.85 4.04 8.98
C LYS A 40 -12.07 3.88 7.68
N CYS A 41 -10.79 4.24 7.67
CA CYS A 41 -9.92 4.07 6.51
C CYS A 41 -9.60 2.59 6.26
N GLU A 42 -9.28 1.82 7.31
CA GLU A 42 -9.05 0.37 7.23
C GLU A 42 -10.27 -0.36 6.65
N ASP A 43 -11.48 -0.01 7.12
CA ASP A 43 -12.74 -0.56 6.62
C ASP A 43 -13.00 -0.20 5.15
N ALA A 44 -12.73 1.06 4.77
CA ALA A 44 -12.87 1.52 3.39
C ALA A 44 -11.88 0.80 2.45
N LEU A 45 -10.65 0.61 2.90
CA LEU A 45 -9.62 -0.12 2.16
C LEU A 45 -10.00 -1.60 2.00
N ALA A 46 -10.44 -2.25 3.07
CA ALA A 46 -10.90 -3.63 3.03
C ALA A 46 -12.10 -3.81 2.09
N SER A 47 -13.08 -2.89 2.13
CA SER A 47 -14.22 -2.85 1.22
C SER A 47 -13.79 -2.74 -0.25
N VAL A 48 -12.86 -1.83 -0.54
CA VAL A 48 -12.35 -1.63 -1.90
C VAL A 48 -11.59 -2.86 -2.40
N VAL A 49 -10.67 -3.40 -1.60
CA VAL A 49 -9.94 -4.63 -1.94
C VAL A 49 -10.92 -5.77 -2.22
N GLY A 50 -11.93 -5.94 -1.36
CA GLY A 50 -13.00 -6.92 -1.56
C GLY A 50 -13.73 -6.73 -2.88
N SER A 51 -14.13 -5.50 -3.22
CA SER A 51 -14.87 -5.20 -4.46
C SER A 51 -14.07 -5.49 -5.75
N ILE A 52 -12.75 -5.31 -5.69
CA ILE A 52 -11.82 -5.62 -6.78
C ILE A 52 -11.71 -7.14 -6.96
N GLN A 53 -11.58 -7.87 -5.84
CA GLN A 53 -11.36 -9.31 -5.82
C GLN A 53 -12.64 -10.14 -6.02
N GLU A 54 -13.81 -9.61 -5.66
CA GLU A 54 -15.05 -10.36 -5.63
C GLU A 54 -15.44 -10.91 -7.01
N GLY A 55 -15.54 -12.24 -7.10
CA GLY A 55 -15.93 -12.96 -8.31
C GLY A 55 -14.91 -12.84 -9.46
N ARG A 56 -13.68 -12.40 -9.18
CA ARG A 56 -12.64 -12.14 -10.19
C ARG A 56 -11.33 -12.80 -9.79
N ASP A 57 -10.55 -13.20 -10.79
CA ASP A 57 -9.14 -13.56 -10.61
C ASP A 57 -8.26 -12.30 -10.68
N ALA A 58 -8.53 -11.34 -9.80
CA ALA A 58 -7.78 -10.11 -9.63
C ALA A 58 -7.48 -9.93 -8.15
N GLN A 59 -6.30 -9.42 -7.81
CA GLN A 59 -5.86 -9.21 -6.42
C GLN A 59 -5.10 -7.89 -6.28
N VAL A 60 -5.18 -7.27 -5.11
CA VAL A 60 -4.31 -6.16 -4.76
C VAL A 60 -3.02 -6.75 -4.17
N ALA A 61 -1.96 -6.78 -4.97
CA ALA A 61 -0.68 -7.37 -4.62
C ALA A 61 0.17 -6.48 -3.72
N ASP A 62 0.03 -5.16 -3.85
CA ASP A 62 0.71 -4.17 -3.01
C ASP A 62 -0.19 -2.95 -2.75
N ILE A 63 0.00 -2.35 -1.58
CA ILE A 63 -0.67 -1.12 -1.17
C ILE A 63 0.39 -0.21 -0.58
N SER A 64 0.53 0.97 -1.14
CA SER A 64 1.46 1.98 -0.65
C SER A 64 0.79 3.34 -0.53
N ALA A 65 1.38 4.20 0.30
CA ALA A 65 0.97 5.59 0.45
C ALA A 65 2.18 6.51 0.31
N SER A 66 1.99 7.65 -0.35
CA SER A 66 3.03 8.64 -0.59
C SER A 66 2.46 10.05 -0.42
N ASN A 67 3.35 11.05 -0.31
CA ASN A 67 2.93 12.43 -0.21
C ASN A 67 2.72 13.03 -1.61
N LEU A 68 1.56 13.66 -1.81
CA LEU A 68 1.21 14.33 -3.06
C LEU A 68 2.20 15.46 -3.42
N SER A 69 2.82 16.11 -2.44
CA SER A 69 3.76 17.20 -2.69
C SER A 69 5.01 16.78 -3.46
N GLU A 70 5.31 15.48 -3.52
CA GLU A 70 6.45 14.96 -4.27
C GLU A 70 6.22 14.99 -5.78
N VAL A 71 4.96 14.95 -6.23
CA VAL A 71 4.61 14.78 -7.65
C VAL A 71 3.68 15.89 -8.15
N TYR A 72 2.77 16.38 -7.31
CA TYR A 72 1.69 17.27 -7.71
C TYR A 72 1.78 18.66 -7.09
N ARG A 73 1.35 19.66 -7.88
CA ARG A 73 1.04 21.02 -7.43
C ARG A 73 -0.46 21.28 -7.56
N GLY A 74 -0.95 22.24 -6.78
CA GLY A 74 -2.34 22.68 -6.86
C GLY A 74 -3.38 21.67 -6.37
N TYR A 75 -2.97 20.63 -5.64
CA TYR A 75 -3.90 19.70 -5.02
C TYR A 75 -4.70 20.40 -3.90
N PRO A 76 -5.96 19.97 -3.62
CA PRO A 76 -6.79 20.62 -2.61
C PRO A 76 -6.17 20.59 -1.21
N SER A 77 -6.37 21.63 -0.41
CA SER A 77 -5.88 21.67 0.97
C SER A 77 -6.52 20.58 1.84
N GLY A 78 -5.75 19.98 2.73
CA GLY A 78 -6.23 18.95 3.65
C GLY A 78 -6.30 17.55 3.05
N VAL A 79 -5.82 17.36 1.82
CA VAL A 79 -5.58 16.06 1.20
C VAL A 79 -4.15 15.99 0.68
N GLU A 80 -3.28 15.30 1.39
CA GLU A 80 -1.83 15.30 1.16
C GLU A 80 -1.30 13.91 0.77
N LEU A 81 -2.17 12.90 0.79
CA LEU A 81 -1.80 11.50 0.58
C LEU A 81 -2.34 10.98 -0.75
N GLU A 82 -1.46 10.28 -1.46
CA GLU A 82 -1.80 9.34 -2.51
C GLU A 82 -1.84 7.93 -1.93
N VAL A 83 -2.84 7.13 -2.30
CA VAL A 83 -2.85 5.68 -2.06
C VAL A 83 -2.70 4.97 -3.40
N THR A 84 -1.69 4.11 -3.52
CA THR A 84 -1.48 3.26 -4.70
C THR A 84 -1.93 1.84 -4.40
N LEU A 85 -2.76 1.28 -5.29
CA LEU A 85 -3.19 -0.11 -5.31
C LEU A 85 -2.55 -0.81 -6.52
N ALA A 86 -1.61 -1.72 -6.28
CA ALA A 86 -1.02 -2.50 -7.36
C ALA A 86 -1.82 -3.79 -7.60
N LEU A 87 -2.35 -3.94 -8.80
CA LEU A 87 -3.25 -5.01 -9.20
C LEU A 87 -2.51 -6.13 -9.92
N ASP A 88 -2.80 -7.36 -9.51
CA ASP A 88 -2.30 -8.57 -10.14
C ASP A 88 -3.40 -9.61 -10.40
N GLY A 89 -3.08 -10.68 -11.12
CA GLY A 89 -4.03 -11.74 -11.52
C GLY A 89 -4.51 -11.59 -12.97
N SER A 90 -5.15 -12.64 -13.50
CA SER A 90 -5.56 -12.69 -14.91
C SER A 90 -6.68 -11.71 -15.26
N ALA A 91 -7.45 -11.26 -14.28
CA ALA A 91 -8.51 -10.27 -14.45
C ALA A 91 -8.09 -8.84 -14.08
N ALA A 92 -6.82 -8.60 -13.71
CA ALA A 92 -6.34 -7.25 -13.36
C ALA A 92 -6.53 -6.25 -14.51
N ASP A 93 -6.26 -6.65 -15.75
CA ASP A 93 -6.44 -5.79 -16.93
C ASP A 93 -7.92 -5.42 -17.14
N ASN A 94 -8.87 -6.29 -16.76
CA ASN A 94 -10.29 -5.97 -16.81
C ASN A 94 -10.68 -4.92 -15.77
N VAL A 95 -10.05 -4.96 -14.59
CA VAL A 95 -10.23 -3.93 -13.55
C VAL A 95 -9.63 -2.60 -14.04
N MET A 96 -8.41 -2.63 -14.59
CA MET A 96 -7.72 -1.46 -15.16
C MET A 96 -8.48 -0.85 -16.35
N ASN A 97 -9.24 -1.66 -17.10
CA ASN A 97 -10.13 -1.18 -18.17
C ASN A 97 -11.52 -0.75 -17.68
N SER A 98 -11.77 -0.68 -16.37
CA SER A 98 -13.07 -0.28 -15.82
C SER A 98 -12.98 1.05 -15.04
N PRO A 99 -13.04 2.20 -15.74
CA PRO A 99 -13.04 3.51 -15.09
C PRO A 99 -14.14 3.67 -14.04
N GLN A 100 -15.31 3.04 -14.25
CA GLN A 100 -16.43 3.09 -13.31
C GLN A 100 -16.09 2.38 -11.99
N LEU A 101 -15.50 1.19 -12.06
CA LEU A 101 -15.07 0.44 -10.88
C LEU A 101 -13.98 1.22 -10.12
N MET A 102 -12.97 1.71 -10.83
CA MET A 102 -11.88 2.48 -10.23
C MET A 102 -12.36 3.83 -9.64
N THR A 103 -13.29 4.52 -10.30
CA THR A 103 -13.91 5.75 -9.76
C THR A 103 -14.64 5.47 -8.47
N ASN A 104 -15.47 4.41 -8.43
CA ASN A 104 -16.22 4.03 -7.23
C ASN A 104 -15.29 3.63 -6.08
N ALA A 105 -14.24 2.84 -6.37
CA ALA A 105 -13.23 2.47 -5.40
C ALA A 105 -12.48 3.70 -4.84
N SER A 106 -12.09 4.62 -5.73
CA SER A 106 -11.42 5.86 -5.36
C SER A 106 -12.29 6.75 -4.48
N ALA A 107 -13.58 6.87 -4.82
CA ALA A 107 -14.53 7.63 -4.02
C ALA A 107 -14.73 7.02 -2.62
N GLN A 108 -14.76 5.69 -2.51
CA GLN A 108 -14.83 5.04 -1.20
C GLN A 108 -13.59 5.33 -0.34
N LEU A 109 -12.39 5.24 -0.92
CA LEU A 109 -11.14 5.52 -0.20
C LEU A 109 -11.01 6.99 0.20
N ILE A 110 -11.22 7.93 -0.73
CA ILE A 110 -11.11 9.37 -0.47
C ILE A 110 -12.12 9.81 0.62
N ASN A 111 -13.34 9.25 0.62
CA ASN A 111 -14.34 9.57 1.63
C ASN A 111 -14.14 8.82 2.97
N GLY A 112 -13.47 7.66 2.93
CA GLY A 112 -13.19 6.80 4.08
C GLY A 112 -11.93 7.20 4.84
N CYS A 113 -10.92 7.71 4.13
CA CYS A 113 -9.59 7.98 4.65
C CYS A 113 -9.31 9.49 4.70
N GLN A 114 -9.21 10.04 5.90
CA GLN A 114 -8.84 11.45 6.07
C GLN A 114 -7.44 11.71 5.47
N GLY A 115 -7.32 12.77 4.67
CA GLY A 115 -6.04 13.18 4.08
C GLY A 115 -5.72 12.51 2.73
N VAL A 116 -6.51 11.55 2.26
CA VAL A 116 -6.32 10.93 0.93
C VAL A 116 -6.99 11.79 -0.13
N GLY A 117 -6.20 12.27 -1.09
CA GLY A 117 -6.68 13.11 -2.20
C GLY A 117 -6.66 12.42 -3.56
N LEU A 118 -5.84 11.37 -3.68
CA LEU A 118 -5.60 10.65 -4.92
C LEU A 118 -5.54 9.14 -4.64
N VAL A 119 -6.15 8.37 -5.52
CA VAL A 119 -5.99 6.93 -5.59
C VAL A 119 -5.42 6.57 -6.96
N LYS A 120 -4.31 5.83 -6.95
CA LYS A 120 -3.65 5.34 -8.15
C LYS A 120 -3.81 3.83 -8.23
N PHE A 121 -4.22 3.34 -9.40
CA PHE A 121 -4.25 1.92 -9.71
C PHE A 121 -3.10 1.62 -10.65
N ASN A 122 -2.26 0.66 -10.30
CA ASN A 122 -1.15 0.22 -11.14
C ASN A 122 -1.36 -1.23 -11.53
N ARG A 123 -1.12 -1.60 -12.79
CA ARG A 123 -0.95 -3.01 -13.13
C ARG A 123 0.44 -3.45 -12.69
N TYR A 124 0.48 -4.42 -11.77
CA TYR A 124 1.73 -4.86 -11.11
C TYR A 124 2.77 -5.31 -12.13
N TYR A 125 4.03 -4.90 -11.92
CA TYR A 125 5.18 -5.08 -12.84
C TYR A 125 5.04 -4.46 -14.24
N THR A 126 4.15 -3.47 -14.41
CA THR A 126 4.04 -2.70 -15.66
C THR A 126 4.09 -1.20 -15.37
N ASP A 127 4.14 -0.40 -16.42
CA ASP A 127 4.00 1.05 -16.40
C ASP A 127 2.54 1.53 -16.46
N TRP A 128 1.59 0.63 -16.75
CA TRP A 128 0.18 0.98 -16.85
C TRP A 128 -0.38 1.40 -15.50
N ASN A 129 -0.74 2.67 -15.41
CA ASN A 129 -1.38 3.25 -14.24
C ASN A 129 -2.55 4.16 -14.59
N GLU A 130 -3.49 4.25 -13.66
CA GLU A 130 -4.64 5.14 -13.73
C GLU A 130 -4.80 5.89 -12.42
N SER A 131 -4.95 7.22 -12.50
CA SER A 131 -5.02 8.11 -11.33
C SER A 131 -6.40 8.74 -11.23
N PHE A 132 -6.98 8.72 -10.03
CA PHE A 132 -8.29 9.27 -9.72
C PHE A 132 -8.17 10.18 -8.51
N GLY A 133 -8.64 11.42 -8.62
CA GLY A 133 -8.56 12.39 -7.53
C GLY A 133 -9.75 13.32 -7.52
N LEU A 134 -9.79 14.17 -6.49
CA LEU A 134 -10.86 15.14 -6.28
C LEU A 134 -10.70 16.34 -7.24
N ILE A 135 -11.49 16.40 -8.31
CA ILE A 135 -11.57 17.53 -9.25
C ILE A 135 -12.90 18.24 -9.03
N ASP A 136 -12.86 19.52 -8.65
CA ASP A 136 -14.05 20.34 -8.36
C ASP A 136 -15.02 19.66 -7.36
N GLY A 137 -14.48 19.00 -6.35
CA GLY A 137 -15.25 18.32 -5.30
C GLY A 137 -15.83 16.97 -5.71
N THR A 138 -15.55 16.49 -6.92
CA THR A 138 -15.97 15.17 -7.41
C THR A 138 -14.76 14.28 -7.68
N VAL A 139 -14.83 13.00 -7.33
CA VAL A 139 -13.77 12.05 -7.66
C VAL A 139 -13.89 11.68 -9.14
N SER A 140 -12.83 11.92 -9.90
CA SER A 140 -12.78 11.63 -11.33
C SER A 140 -11.38 11.22 -11.77
N GLN A 141 -11.30 10.51 -12.89
CA GLN A 141 -10.05 10.15 -13.53
C GLN A 141 -9.28 11.40 -13.97
N PHE A 142 -7.98 11.40 -13.78
CA PHE A 142 -7.09 12.43 -14.31
C PHE A 142 -6.98 12.26 -15.83
N SER A 143 -7.50 13.22 -16.58
CA SER A 143 -7.66 13.11 -18.03
C SER A 143 -6.59 13.86 -18.82
N GLN A 144 -5.88 14.81 -18.19
CA GLN A 144 -4.89 15.63 -18.86
C GLN A 144 -3.56 14.88 -18.96
N CYS A 145 -3.39 14.19 -20.07
CA CYS A 145 -2.13 13.55 -20.43
C CYS A 145 -1.09 14.61 -20.81
N VAL A 146 0.07 14.60 -20.16
CA VAL A 146 1.20 15.48 -20.48
C VAL A 146 2.45 14.65 -20.76
N GLU A 147 3.17 15.02 -21.82
CA GLU A 147 4.47 14.44 -22.10
C GLU A 147 5.48 14.86 -21.03
N PRO A 148 6.38 13.96 -20.58
CA PRO A 148 7.50 14.34 -19.74
C PRO A 148 8.48 15.22 -20.53
N VAL A 149 8.43 16.54 -20.33
CA VAL A 149 9.29 17.51 -21.04
C VAL A 149 10.35 18.10 -20.11
N GLY A 150 11.63 17.82 -20.38
CA GLY A 150 12.79 18.45 -19.75
C GLY A 150 12.83 18.29 -18.22
N ASP A 151 13.09 19.39 -17.50
CA ASP A 151 13.23 19.43 -16.04
C ASP A 151 11.88 19.64 -15.31
N ARG A 152 10.73 19.39 -15.95
CA ARG A 152 9.43 19.60 -15.31
C ARG A 152 9.29 18.60 -14.15
N GLN A 153 9.50 19.09 -12.94
CA GLN A 153 9.56 18.26 -11.73
C GLN A 153 8.17 17.86 -11.20
N TYR A 154 7.11 18.58 -11.57
CA TYR A 154 5.77 18.40 -10.98
C TYR A 154 4.67 18.45 -12.03
N LEU A 155 3.61 17.68 -11.78
CA LEU A 155 2.34 17.70 -12.49
C LEU A 155 1.39 18.72 -11.82
N GLU A 156 0.57 19.40 -12.61
CA GLU A 156 -0.58 20.13 -12.03
C GLU A 156 -1.67 19.12 -11.65
N TRP A 157 -2.48 19.47 -10.65
CA TRP A 157 -3.58 18.62 -10.22
C TRP A 157 -4.54 18.30 -11.38
N GLY A 158 -4.89 17.03 -11.55
CA GLY A 158 -5.68 16.54 -12.69
C GLY A 158 -4.86 16.11 -13.93
N GLN A 159 -3.54 16.29 -13.91
CA GLN A 159 -2.63 15.83 -14.97
C GLN A 159 -2.04 14.45 -14.67
N ARG A 160 -1.66 13.72 -15.71
CA ARG A 160 -0.88 12.48 -15.63
C ARG A 160 0.13 12.43 -16.76
N TYR A 161 1.21 11.67 -16.59
CA TYR A 161 2.14 11.42 -17.68
C TYR A 161 1.50 10.54 -18.77
N CYS A 162 1.84 10.82 -20.02
CA CYS A 162 1.60 9.91 -21.14
C CYS A 162 2.65 8.82 -21.10
N LEU A 163 2.24 7.60 -20.78
CA LEU A 163 3.08 6.40 -20.82
C LEU A 163 2.60 5.50 -21.96
#